data_AF-A5PDC5-F1
#
_entry.id   AF-A5PDC5-F1
#
_cell.length_a   1.000
_cell.length_b   1.000
_cell.length_c   1.000
_cell.angle_alpha   90.00
_cell.angle_beta   90.00
_cell.angle_gamma   90.00
#
_symmetry.space_group_name_H-M   'P 1'
#
loop_
_entity.id
_entity.type
_entity.pdbx_description
1 polymer ?
#
loop_
_entity_poly.entity_id
_entity_poly.type
_entity_poly.pdbx_seq_one_letter_code
_entity_poly.pdbx_strand_id
1 'polypeptide(L)'
;MTFDVDTGRKPSCPFCDLPEEDWEDCPHLVAVFDRTFLDCYGGEIFDRDGEFRDLVEAAFSKRLKGAESVAFEKADLERLWQQSKYEQASQAGEESYWDLNDRIFQELLIERLLAAGARALPGRCEDSTPLASSVYTILFATFPRIVILKALQLLVEETILSE
;
A
#
# COMPACT_ATOMS: atom_id res chain seq x y z
N MET A 1 -10.72 18.31 3.59
CA MET A 1 -10.70 18.70 2.15
C MET A 1 -9.29 18.52 1.66
N THR A 2 -9.10 17.60 0.71
CA THR A 2 -7.77 17.30 0.19
C THR A 2 -7.35 18.35 -0.85
N PHE A 3 -6.11 18.83 -0.78
CA PHE A 3 -5.51 19.70 -1.78
C PHE A 3 -4.11 19.21 -2.16
N ASP A 4 -3.74 19.44 -3.41
CA ASP A 4 -2.36 19.34 -3.86
C ASP A 4 -1.58 20.53 -3.31
N VAL A 5 -0.57 20.25 -2.50
CA VAL A 5 0.26 21.23 -1.78
C VAL A 5 1.08 22.09 -2.75
N ASP A 6 1.48 21.52 -3.89
CA ASP A 6 2.33 22.20 -4.87
C ASP A 6 1.51 23.20 -5.68
N THR A 7 0.25 22.87 -5.99
CA THR A 7 -0.61 23.70 -6.85
C THR A 7 -1.67 24.50 -6.09
N GLY A 8 -1.97 24.14 -4.84
CA GLY A 8 -3.06 24.68 -4.04
C GLY A 8 -4.45 24.35 -4.59
N ARG A 9 -4.55 23.39 -5.52
CA ARG A 9 -5.81 23.02 -6.19
C ARG A 9 -6.37 21.73 -5.59
N LYS A 10 -7.69 21.58 -5.65
CA LYS A 10 -8.32 20.30 -5.41
C LYS A 10 -7.85 19.30 -6.47
N PRO A 11 -7.44 18.09 -6.08
CA PRO A 11 -7.06 17.08 -7.03
C PRO A 11 -8.28 16.58 -7.83
N SER A 12 -8.04 16.12 -9.06
CA SER A 12 -9.05 15.51 -9.92
C SER A 12 -8.55 14.18 -10.47
N CYS A 13 -9.48 13.30 -10.86
CA CYS A 13 -9.14 12.05 -11.50
C CYS A 13 -8.43 12.32 -12.85
N PRO A 14 -7.25 11.74 -13.13
CA PRO A 14 -6.53 11.98 -14.39
C PRO A 14 -7.14 11.30 -15.62
N PHE A 15 -8.24 10.57 -15.47
CA PHE A 15 -8.89 9.80 -16.55
C PHE A 15 -10.27 10.33 -16.93
N CYS A 16 -11.04 10.87 -15.98
CA CYS A 16 -12.37 11.43 -16.22
C CYS A 16 -12.55 12.86 -15.69
N ASP A 17 -11.51 13.48 -15.14
CA ASP A 17 -11.51 14.82 -14.55
C ASP A 17 -12.51 15.04 -13.41
N LEU A 18 -13.05 13.95 -12.84
CA LEU A 18 -13.96 14.00 -11.71
C LEU A 18 -13.26 14.61 -10.48
N PRO A 19 -13.86 15.62 -9.82
CA PRO A 19 -13.25 16.29 -8.67
C PRO A 19 -13.26 15.39 -7.43
N GLU A 20 -12.41 15.71 -6.46
CA GLU A 20 -12.25 14.96 -5.21
C GLU A 20 -13.54 14.72 -4.43
N GLU A 21 -14.44 15.71 -4.42
CA GLU A 21 -15.74 15.62 -3.73
C GLU A 21 -16.67 14.54 -4.28
N ASP A 22 -16.41 14.05 -5.49
CA ASP A 22 -17.18 13.00 -6.16
C ASP A 22 -16.36 11.70 -6.33
N TRP A 23 -15.20 11.55 -5.66
CA TRP A 23 -14.33 10.38 -5.85
C TRP A 23 -14.94 9.05 -5.40
N GLU A 24 -15.92 9.07 -4.51
CA GLU A 24 -16.69 7.88 -4.11
C GLU A 24 -17.33 7.17 -5.32
N ASP A 25 -17.67 7.94 -6.37
CA ASP A 25 -18.28 7.43 -7.61
C ASP A 25 -17.26 7.28 -8.77
N CYS A 26 -15.97 7.50 -8.52
CA CYS A 26 -14.96 7.47 -9.57
C CYS A 26 -14.58 6.03 -9.96
N PRO A 27 -14.90 5.56 -11.19
CA PRO A 27 -14.62 4.17 -11.61
C PRO A 27 -13.13 3.90 -11.84
N HIS A 28 -12.29 4.93 -11.74
CA HIS A 28 -10.85 4.84 -11.96
C HIS A 28 -10.06 4.82 -10.64
N LEU A 29 -10.70 5.01 -9.50
CA LEU A 29 -10.04 5.09 -8.20
C LEU A 29 -9.57 3.69 -7.76
N VAL A 30 -8.26 3.52 -7.66
CA VAL A 30 -7.64 2.26 -7.20
C VAL A 30 -7.57 2.26 -5.68
N ALA A 31 -7.02 3.32 -5.09
CA ALA A 31 -6.78 3.42 -3.66
C ALA A 31 -6.62 4.87 -3.20
N VAL A 32 -7.05 5.16 -1.98
CA VAL A 32 -6.71 6.37 -1.22
C VAL A 32 -5.97 5.95 0.05
N PHE A 33 -4.64 6.02 0.04
CA PHE A 33 -3.83 5.66 1.21
C PHE A 33 -3.52 6.88 2.04
N ASP A 34 -3.93 6.89 3.31
CA ASP A 34 -3.43 7.83 4.29
C ASP A 34 -2.07 7.36 4.80
N ARG A 35 -1.03 8.13 4.52
CA ARG A 35 0.36 7.86 4.87
C ARG A 35 0.69 8.29 6.30
N THR A 36 -0.17 9.08 6.94
CA THR A 36 -0.06 9.54 8.32
C THR A 36 -0.62 8.48 9.28
N PHE A 37 -1.82 7.98 9.02
CA PHE A 37 -2.51 6.98 9.85
C PHE A 37 -2.33 5.54 9.36
N LEU A 38 -1.71 5.35 8.20
CA LEU A 38 -1.44 4.04 7.58
C LEU A 38 -2.71 3.27 7.17
N ASP A 39 -3.80 3.99 6.92
CA ASP A 39 -5.09 3.43 6.50
C ASP A 39 -5.32 3.51 4.99
N CYS A 40 -6.25 2.71 4.49
CA CYS A 40 -6.88 2.90 3.17
C CYS A 40 -8.29 3.45 3.38
N TYR A 41 -8.65 4.56 2.72
CA TYR A 41 -9.96 5.20 2.87
C TYR A 41 -10.92 5.00 1.69
N GLY A 42 -10.49 4.34 0.61
CA GLY A 42 -11.38 4.08 -0.51
C GLY A 42 -10.67 3.61 -1.77
N GLY A 43 -11.47 3.47 -2.83
CA GLY A 43 -11.06 2.86 -4.10
C GLY A 43 -11.33 1.35 -4.13
N GLU A 44 -11.13 0.74 -5.29
CA GLU A 44 -11.39 -0.69 -5.52
C GLU A 44 -10.62 -1.61 -4.56
N ILE A 45 -9.48 -1.16 -4.01
CA ILE A 45 -8.70 -1.99 -3.08
C ILE A 45 -9.23 -2.02 -1.65
N PHE A 46 -10.03 -1.03 -1.24
CA PHE A 46 -10.48 -0.91 0.14
C PHE A 46 -11.23 -2.17 0.61
N ASP A 47 -12.10 -2.71 -0.23
CA ASP A 47 -12.85 -3.95 0.05
C ASP A 47 -11.99 -5.22 0.00
N ARG A 48 -10.74 -5.11 -0.45
CA ARG A 48 -9.79 -6.22 -0.67
C ARG A 48 -8.52 -6.09 0.16
N ASP A 49 -8.41 -5.09 1.02
CA ASP A 49 -7.19 -4.82 1.79
C ASP A 49 -6.77 -6.04 2.64
N GLY A 50 -7.75 -6.70 3.26
CA GLY A 50 -7.53 -7.95 4.00
C GLY A 50 -6.98 -9.09 3.13
N GLU A 51 -7.49 -9.28 1.90
CA GLU A 51 -6.96 -10.30 0.98
C GLU A 51 -5.49 -10.04 0.64
N PHE A 52 -5.13 -8.77 0.42
CA PHE A 52 -3.74 -8.39 0.19
C PHE A 52 -2.88 -8.61 1.42
N ARG A 53 -3.35 -8.21 2.59
CA ARG A 53 -2.64 -8.39 3.85
C ARG A 53 -2.33 -9.86 4.11
N ASP A 54 -3.32 -10.73 4.02
CA ASP A 54 -3.14 -12.17 4.22
C ASP A 54 -2.09 -12.75 3.26
N LEU A 55 -2.10 -12.34 1.99
CA LEU A 55 -1.16 -12.83 0.99
C LEU A 55 0.26 -12.31 1.21
N VAL A 56 0.42 -11.02 1.49
CA VAL A 56 1.73 -10.43 1.82
C VAL A 56 2.27 -11.06 3.10
N GLU A 57 1.42 -11.24 4.11
CA GLU A 57 1.83 -11.82 5.38
C GLU A 57 2.24 -13.28 5.25
N ALA A 58 1.49 -14.08 4.48
CA ALA A 58 1.85 -15.45 4.16
C ALA A 58 3.19 -15.54 3.42
N ALA A 59 3.41 -14.68 2.42
CA ALA A 59 4.66 -14.62 1.65
C ALA A 59 5.86 -14.24 2.54
N PHE A 60 5.69 -13.23 3.40
CA PHE A 60 6.73 -12.74 4.29
C PHE A 60 7.03 -13.75 5.41
N SER A 61 6.00 -14.34 6.01
CA SER A 61 6.14 -15.38 7.03
C SER A 61 6.95 -16.59 6.53
N LYS A 62 6.76 -17.01 5.28
CA LYS A 62 7.53 -18.09 4.66
C LYS A 62 9.03 -17.73 4.58
N ARG A 63 9.35 -16.53 4.08
CA ARG A 63 10.74 -16.05 3.92
C ARG A 63 11.44 -15.83 5.26
N LEU A 64 10.72 -15.31 6.25
CA LEU A 64 11.21 -15.15 7.62
C LEU A 64 11.66 -16.50 8.21
N LYS A 65 10.81 -17.52 8.09
CA LYS A 65 11.11 -18.89 8.56
C LYS A 65 12.26 -19.54 7.79
N GLY A 66 12.40 -19.23 6.50
CA GLY A 66 13.45 -19.76 5.63
C GLY A 66 14.85 -19.13 5.82
N ALA A 67 14.99 -18.12 6.69
CA ALA A 67 16.21 -17.32 6.86
C ALA A 67 16.70 -16.62 5.57
N GLU A 68 15.82 -16.43 4.59
CA GLU A 68 16.15 -15.79 3.32
C GLU A 68 16.42 -14.28 3.52
N SER A 69 17.34 -13.74 2.72
CA SER A 69 17.54 -12.30 2.60
C SER A 69 16.55 -11.74 1.57
N VAL A 70 15.69 -10.83 2.01
CA VAL A 70 14.89 -9.99 1.12
C VAL A 70 15.69 -8.71 0.93
N ALA A 71 15.93 -8.31 -0.31
CA ALA A 71 16.58 -7.04 -0.62
C ALA A 71 15.49 -6.00 -0.87
N PHE A 72 15.42 -4.97 -0.04
CA PHE A 72 14.56 -3.82 -0.28
C PHE A 72 15.35 -2.69 -0.94
N GLU A 73 14.77 -2.04 -1.95
CA GLU A 73 15.39 -0.85 -2.56
C GLU A 73 15.46 0.32 -1.57
N LYS A 74 14.48 0.39 -0.64
CA LYS A 74 14.40 1.45 0.37
C LYS A 74 15.05 0.99 1.68
N ALA A 75 16.06 1.72 2.13
CA ALA A 75 16.77 1.43 3.38
C ALA A 75 15.86 1.40 4.62
N ASP A 76 14.78 2.20 4.64
CA ASP A 76 13.81 2.16 5.72
C ASP A 76 13.01 0.86 5.77
N LEU A 77 12.68 0.27 4.62
CA LEU A 77 11.98 -1.01 4.56
C LEU A 77 12.89 -2.15 5.02
N GLU A 78 14.17 -2.12 4.62
CA GLU A 78 15.18 -3.05 5.12
C GLU A 78 15.28 -2.97 6.65
N ARG A 79 15.37 -1.76 7.21
CA ARG A 79 15.44 -1.57 8.67
C ARG A 79 14.21 -2.13 9.37
N LEU A 80 13.02 -1.86 8.85
CA LEU A 80 11.77 -2.37 9.42
C LEU A 80 11.70 -3.91 9.32
N TRP A 81 12.15 -4.49 8.21
CA TRP A 81 12.25 -5.94 8.04
C TRP A 81 13.20 -6.60 9.04
N GLN A 82 14.39 -6.01 9.26
CA GLN A 82 15.34 -6.51 10.25
C GLN A 82 14.76 -6.42 11.67
N GLN A 83 13.98 -5.37 11.96
CA GLN A 83 13.24 -5.27 13.22
C GLN A 83 12.20 -6.39 13.35
N SER A 84 11.42 -6.68 12.32
CA SER A 84 10.45 -7.80 12.32
C SER A 84 11.12 -9.15 12.52
N LYS A 85 12.32 -9.38 11.92
CA LYS A 85 13.13 -10.59 12.17
C LYS A 85 13.54 -10.71 13.63
N TYR A 86 13.99 -9.60 14.23
CA TYR A 86 14.42 -9.57 15.63
C TYR A 86 13.25 -9.85 16.58
N GLU A 87 12.10 -9.22 16.35
CA GLU A 87 10.88 -9.41 17.14
C GLU A 87 10.40 -10.87 17.06
N GLN A 88 10.34 -11.45 15.86
CA GLN A 88 9.99 -12.86 15.70
C GLN A 88 10.95 -13.80 16.44
N ALA A 89 12.26 -13.58 16.33
CA ALA A 89 13.26 -14.38 17.03
C ALA A 89 13.13 -14.28 18.56
N SER A 90 12.72 -13.11 19.07
CA SER A 90 12.49 -12.87 20.50
C SER A 90 11.24 -13.59 21.05
N GLN A 91 10.29 -13.94 20.18
CA GLN A 91 9.04 -14.64 20.51
C GLN A 91 9.09 -16.15 20.24
N ALA A 92 10.27 -16.71 19.93
CA ALA A 92 10.43 -18.13 19.61
C ALA A 92 10.02 -19.02 20.80
N GLY A 93 8.81 -19.58 20.76
CA GLY A 93 8.28 -20.49 21.78
C GLY A 93 6.79 -20.34 22.08
N GLU A 94 6.17 -19.23 21.70
CA GLU A 94 4.72 -19.01 21.76
C GLU A 94 4.12 -19.11 20.33
N GLU A 95 2.82 -19.37 20.19
CA GLU A 95 2.11 -19.19 18.91
C GLU A 95 2.14 -17.69 18.56
N SER A 96 3.27 -17.25 18.01
CA SER A 96 3.52 -15.87 17.61
C SER A 96 2.62 -15.57 16.42
N TYR A 97 1.55 -14.81 16.68
CA TYR A 97 0.83 -14.08 15.66
C TYR A 97 1.77 -13.00 15.15
N TRP A 98 2.38 -13.25 13.99
CA TRP A 98 3.26 -12.30 13.35
C TRP A 98 2.38 -11.31 12.58
N ASP A 99 2.44 -10.04 12.99
CA ASP A 99 1.73 -8.94 12.34
C ASP A 99 2.73 -8.13 11.50
N LEU A 100 2.44 -7.95 10.22
CA LEU A 100 3.30 -7.16 9.35
C LEU A 100 3.09 -5.68 9.67
N ASN A 101 4.19 -4.98 9.97
CA ASN A 101 4.16 -3.55 10.19
C ASN A 101 3.40 -2.82 9.07
N ASP A 102 2.34 -2.09 9.44
CA ASP A 102 1.42 -1.43 8.50
C ASP A 102 2.11 -0.54 7.49
N ARG A 103 3.21 0.11 7.88
CA ARG A 103 3.99 0.96 6.97
C ARG A 103 4.71 0.14 5.91
N ILE A 104 5.27 -1.02 6.27
CA ILE A 104 5.88 -1.94 5.29
C ILE A 104 4.79 -2.45 4.35
N PHE A 105 3.66 -2.91 4.91
CA PHE A 105 2.53 -3.40 4.14
C PHE A 105 2.05 -2.37 3.11
N GLN A 106 1.74 -1.14 3.57
CA GLN A 106 1.23 -0.08 2.72
C GLN A 106 2.24 0.33 1.63
N GLU A 107 3.55 0.39 1.94
CA GLU A 107 4.59 0.69 0.95
C GLU A 107 4.70 -0.38 -0.13
N LEU A 108 4.72 -1.66 0.25
CA LEU A 108 4.74 -2.78 -0.69
C LEU A 108 3.49 -2.81 -1.55
N LEU A 109 2.33 -2.56 -0.94
CA LEU A 109 1.06 -2.52 -1.63
C LEU A 109 1.06 -1.41 -2.69
N ILE A 110 1.47 -0.20 -2.33
CA ILE A 110 1.59 0.93 -3.27
C ILE A 110 2.57 0.57 -4.40
N GLU A 111 3.74 0.03 -4.09
CA GLU A 111 4.74 -0.36 -5.09
C GLU A 111 4.19 -1.39 -6.08
N ARG A 112 3.52 -2.43 -5.59
CA ARG A 112 2.94 -3.49 -6.42
C ARG A 112 1.78 -2.98 -7.28
N LEU A 113 0.94 -2.08 -6.76
CA LEU A 113 -0.10 -1.42 -7.55
C LEU A 113 0.49 -0.56 -8.66
N LEU A 114 1.53 0.21 -8.37
CA LEU A 114 2.24 1.01 -9.38
C LEU A 114 2.87 0.11 -10.46
N ALA A 115 3.55 -0.96 -10.06
CA ALA A 115 4.12 -1.95 -10.99
C ALA A 115 3.05 -2.65 -11.86
N ALA A 116 1.85 -2.85 -11.30
CA ALA A 116 0.71 -3.42 -12.01
C ALA A 116 0.00 -2.45 -12.97
N GLY A 117 0.40 -1.17 -13.00
CA GLY A 117 -0.10 -0.15 -13.92
C GLY A 117 -1.01 0.90 -13.27
N ALA A 118 -1.10 0.96 -11.94
CA ALA A 118 -1.67 2.12 -11.27
C ALA A 118 -0.82 3.37 -11.56
N ARG A 119 -1.47 4.53 -11.52
CA ARG A 119 -0.82 5.83 -11.61
C ARG A 119 -1.09 6.60 -10.34
N ALA A 120 -0.01 6.98 -9.64
CA ALA A 120 -0.11 7.94 -8.56
C ALA A 120 -0.51 9.31 -9.11
N LEU A 121 -1.42 9.98 -8.40
CA LEU A 121 -1.65 11.40 -8.61
C LEU A 121 -0.33 12.16 -8.33
N PRO A 122 0.10 13.07 -9.21
CA PRO A 122 1.33 13.82 -9.00
C PRO A 122 1.20 14.79 -7.81
N GLY A 123 2.34 15.14 -7.22
CA GLY A 123 2.41 16.09 -6.10
C GLY A 123 2.14 15.45 -4.74
N ARG A 124 2.14 16.29 -3.71
CA ARG A 124 1.81 15.89 -2.33
C ARG A 124 0.37 16.30 -2.03
N CYS A 125 -0.51 15.32 -1.78
CA CYS A 125 -1.89 15.60 -1.37
C CYS A 125 -1.99 15.64 0.16
N GLU A 126 -2.59 16.70 0.69
CA GLU A 126 -2.81 16.88 2.11
C GLU A 126 -4.26 17.24 2.42
N ASP A 127 -4.76 16.72 3.53
CA ASP A 127 -5.94 17.29 4.21
C ASP A 127 -5.48 17.85 5.54
N SER A 128 -5.78 19.12 5.78
CA SER A 128 -5.40 19.83 6.97
C SER A 128 -6.64 20.33 7.69
N THR A 129 -6.87 19.77 8.87
CA THR A 129 -7.85 20.25 9.84
C THR A 129 -7.12 21.00 10.96
N PRO A 130 -7.81 21.84 11.75
CA PRO A 130 -7.16 22.56 12.86
C PRO A 130 -6.44 21.67 13.89
N LEU A 131 -6.74 20.36 13.93
CA LEU A 131 -6.21 19.41 14.91
C LEU A 131 -5.27 18.35 14.31
N ALA A 132 -5.31 18.12 13.00
CA ALA A 132 -4.56 17.06 12.37
C ALA A 132 -4.30 17.37 10.88
N SER A 133 -3.17 16.87 10.38
CA SER A 133 -2.85 16.89 8.95
C SER A 133 -2.54 15.47 8.49
N SER A 134 -3.19 15.06 7.42
CA SER A 134 -2.99 13.78 6.75
C SER A 134 -2.30 13.98 5.41
N VAL A 135 -1.40 13.07 5.07
CA VAL A 135 -0.75 13.02 3.75
C VAL A 135 -1.28 11.82 3.01
N TYR A 136 -1.72 12.00 1.76
CA TYR A 136 -2.31 10.93 0.98
C TYR A 136 -1.43 10.51 -0.20
N THR A 137 -1.44 9.21 -0.49
CA THR A 137 -1.08 8.67 -1.80
C THR A 137 -2.34 8.16 -2.47
N ILE A 138 -2.75 8.81 -3.55
CA ILE A 138 -3.97 8.46 -4.30
C ILE A 138 -3.56 7.82 -5.61
N LEU A 139 -4.12 6.64 -5.88
CA LEU A 139 -3.80 5.84 -7.06
C LEU A 139 -5.03 5.71 -7.97
N PHE A 140 -4.81 5.84 -9.27
CA PHE A 140 -5.83 5.69 -10.30
C PHE A 140 -5.42 4.68 -11.39
N ALA A 141 -6.39 4.12 -12.10
CA ALA A 141 -6.17 3.32 -13.29
C ALA A 141 -7.39 3.35 -14.22
N THR A 142 -7.21 3.14 -15.52
CA THR A 142 -8.33 2.97 -16.46
C THR A 142 -9.22 1.78 -16.07
N PHE A 143 -8.61 0.71 -15.52
CA PHE A 143 -9.31 -0.50 -15.09
C PHE A 143 -8.77 -0.97 -13.72
N PRO A 144 -9.23 -0.39 -12.60
CA PRO A 144 -8.70 -0.66 -11.26
C PRO A 144 -8.65 -2.16 -10.90
N ARG A 145 -9.72 -2.89 -11.23
CA ARG A 145 -9.81 -4.33 -11.00
C ARG A 145 -8.70 -5.13 -11.70
N ILE A 146 -8.31 -4.75 -12.93
CA ILE A 146 -7.22 -5.42 -13.66
C ILE A 146 -5.89 -5.14 -12.97
N VAL A 147 -5.66 -3.91 -12.52
CA VAL A 147 -4.45 -3.52 -11.78
C VAL A 147 -4.34 -4.29 -10.47
N ILE A 148 -5.43 -4.41 -9.72
CA ILE A 148 -5.45 -5.18 -8.47
C ILE A 148 -5.12 -6.65 -8.70
N LEU A 149 -5.76 -7.29 -9.69
CA LEU A 149 -5.47 -8.70 -10.01
C LEU A 149 -4.01 -8.91 -10.43
N LYS A 150 -3.44 -7.98 -11.19
CA LYS A 150 -2.03 -8.01 -11.55
C LYS A 150 -1.11 -7.80 -10.35
N ALA A 151 -1.44 -6.88 -9.43
CA ALA A 151 -0.66 -6.65 -8.22
C ALA A 151 -0.64 -7.90 -7.32
N LEU A 152 -1.78 -8.58 -7.17
CA LEU A 152 -1.87 -9.88 -6.48
C LEU A 152 -1.02 -10.95 -7.17
N GLN A 153 -1.06 -11.03 -8.51
CA GLN A 153 -0.25 -11.97 -9.25
C GLN A 153 1.25 -11.75 -9.02
N LEU A 154 1.71 -10.49 -9.04
CA LEU A 154 3.11 -10.14 -8.77
C LEU A 154 3.56 -10.60 -7.38
N LEU A 155 2.70 -10.46 -6.36
CA LEU A 155 2.98 -10.95 -5.00
C LEU A 155 3.11 -12.48 -4.96
N VAL A 156 2.25 -13.19 -5.69
CA VAL A 156 2.30 -14.66 -5.75
C VAL A 156 3.53 -15.15 -6.51
N GLU A 157 3.88 -14.54 -7.64
CA GLU A 157 5.04 -14.93 -8.46
C GLU A 157 6.35 -14.78 -7.69
N GLU A 158 6.52 -13.71 -6.93
CA GLU A 158 7.67 -13.53 -6.02
C GLU A 158 7.70 -14.57 -4.92
N THR A 159 6.55 -15.10 -4.51
CA THR A 159 6.45 -16.16 -3.50
C THR A 159 6.83 -17.54 -4.06
N ILE A 160 6.55 -17.79 -5.35
CA ILE A 160 6.81 -19.07 -6.03
C ILE A 160 8.25 -19.15 -6.56
N LEU A 161 8.79 -18.08 -7.14
CA LEU A 161 10.13 -18.08 -7.75
C LEU A 161 11.29 -18.14 -6.74
N SER A 162 10.98 -18.23 -5.44
CA SER A 162 11.96 -18.37 -4.36
C SER A 162 12.10 -19.83 -3.86
N GLU A 163 11.41 -20.79 -4.49
CA GLU A 163 11.55 -22.24 -4.25
C GLU A 163 12.65 -22.87 -5.12
#